data_AF-A0A8S3HLJ7-F1
#
_entry.id   AF-A0A8S3HLJ7-F1
#
_cell.length_a   1.000
_cell.length_b   1.000
_cell.length_c   1.000
_cell.angle_alpha   90.00
_cell.angle_beta   90.00
_cell.angle_gamma   90.00
#
_symmetry.space_group_name_H-M   'P 1'
#
loop_
_entity.id
_entity.type
_entity.pdbx_description
1 polymer ?
#
loop_
_entity_poly.entity_id
_entity_poly.type
_entity_poly.pdbx_seq_one_letter_code
_entity_poly.pdbx_strand_id
1 'polypeptide(L)'
;MYEIEHLLSYGAFRGETLISWCMRKYNGCVANVFTKPEARRLGLASMLNVFMASKILEQEERVFTFVINDNTASVSMLEKLGYKKTDDTD
;
A
#
# COMPACT_ATOMS: atom_id res chain seq x y z
N MET A 1 0.21 -20.51 8.66
CA MET A 1 0.47 -19.06 8.53
C MET A 1 1.78 -18.94 7.78
N TYR A 2 1.71 -18.91 6.46
CA TYR A 2 2.82 -18.67 5.52
C TYR A 2 2.41 -17.40 4.76
N GLU A 3 3.23 -16.44 4.33
CA GLU A 3 4.64 -16.37 3.96
C GLU A 3 5.21 -15.00 4.41
N ILE A 4 6.41 -14.94 4.99
CA ILE A 4 7.13 -13.66 5.21
C ILE A 4 8.56 -13.68 4.64
N GLU A 5 9.10 -14.83 4.21
CA GLU A 5 10.53 -14.89 3.86
C GLU A 5 10.88 -14.18 2.54
N HIS A 6 9.92 -13.88 1.66
CA HIS A 6 10.22 -13.35 0.33
C HIS A 6 9.38 -12.15 -0.16
N LEU A 7 8.44 -11.63 0.64
CA LEU A 7 7.59 -10.52 0.20
C LEU A 7 8.23 -9.16 0.52
N LEU A 8 8.44 -8.33 -0.52
CA LEU A 8 8.92 -6.98 -0.35
C LEU A 8 7.94 -6.17 0.50
N SER A 9 8.40 -5.66 1.64
CA SER A 9 7.57 -4.99 2.63
C SER A 9 8.28 -3.76 3.17
N TYR A 10 7.53 -2.68 3.42
CA TYR A 10 8.07 -1.45 3.97
C TYR A 10 7.22 -0.97 5.14
N GLY A 11 7.88 -0.39 6.14
CA GLY A 11 7.27 0.10 7.36
C GLY A 11 7.78 1.48 7.76
N ALA A 12 6.90 2.28 8.35
CA ALA A 12 7.25 3.52 9.04
C ALA A 12 7.30 3.27 10.54
N PHE A 13 8.39 3.71 11.17
CA PHE A 13 8.66 3.51 12.59
C PHE A 13 8.70 4.84 13.35
N ARG A 14 8.24 4.82 14.59
CA ARG A 14 8.46 5.88 15.58
C ARG A 14 9.31 5.29 16.71
N GLY A 15 10.59 5.63 16.73
CA GLY A 15 11.57 4.87 17.51
C GLY A 15 11.60 3.41 17.03
N GLU A 16 11.47 2.46 17.95
CA GLU A 16 11.43 1.03 17.63
C GLU A 16 10.01 0.51 17.30
N THR A 17 8.99 1.37 17.38
CA THR A 17 7.60 0.96 17.17
C THR A 17 7.19 1.12 15.71
N LEU A 18 6.80 0.01 15.06
CA LEU A 18 6.14 0.03 13.75
C LEU A 18 4.74 0.67 13.88
N ILE A 19 4.47 1.71 13.09
CA ILE A 19 3.23 2.50 13.15
C ILE A 19 2.44 2.52 11.83
N SER A 20 3.08 2.18 10.71
CA SER A 20 2.41 2.02 9.41
C SER A 20 3.21 1.06 8.55
N TRP A 21 2.55 0.30 7.67
CA TRP A 21 3.22 -0.62 6.76
C TRP A 21 2.45 -0.84 5.47
N CYS A 22 3.13 -1.41 4.49
CA CYS A 22 2.58 -1.99 3.27
C CYS A 22 3.45 -3.16 2.82
N MET A 23 2.89 -4.02 1.99
CA MET A 23 3.64 -5.09 1.33
C MET A 23 3.27 -5.18 -0.14
N ARG A 24 4.19 -5.70 -0.93
CA ARG A 24 3.93 -6.09 -2.29
C ARG A 24 3.41 -7.51 -2.30
N LYS A 25 2.18 -7.69 -2.76
CA LYS A 25 1.70 -9.01 -3.22
C LYS A 25 2.21 -9.25 -4.64
N TYR A 26 1.98 -10.44 -5.16
CA TYR A 26 2.23 -10.86 -6.55
C TYR A 26 2.01 -9.73 -7.58
N ASN A 27 2.67 -9.84 -8.74
CA ASN A 27 2.44 -9.05 -9.97
C ASN A 27 2.24 -7.53 -9.81
N GLY A 28 2.93 -6.86 -8.89
CA GLY A 28 2.86 -5.39 -8.75
C GLY A 28 1.67 -4.87 -7.93
N CYS A 29 1.00 -5.76 -7.18
CA CYS A 29 -0.05 -5.38 -6.26
C CYS A 29 0.52 -4.77 -4.95
N VAL A 30 0.14 -3.53 -4.63
CA VAL A 30 0.37 -2.94 -3.30
C VAL A 30 -0.76 -3.37 -2.37
N ALA A 31 -0.43 -4.11 -1.32
CA ALA A 31 -1.39 -4.77 -0.44
C ALA A 31 -1.11 -4.52 1.05
N ASN A 32 -2.10 -4.88 1.88
CA ASN A 32 -2.05 -4.83 3.35
C ASN A 32 -1.50 -3.49 3.88
N VAL A 33 -1.90 -2.39 3.24
CA VAL A 33 -1.58 -1.04 3.68
C VAL A 33 -2.36 -0.76 4.96
N PHE A 34 -1.64 -0.46 6.03
CA PHE A 34 -2.26 -0.15 7.31
C PHE A 34 -1.47 0.92 8.05
N THR A 35 -2.21 1.77 8.77
CA THR A 35 -1.65 2.75 9.70
C THR A 35 -2.41 2.63 11.01
N LYS A 36 -1.67 2.48 12.12
CA LYS A 36 -2.24 2.41 13.47
C LYS A 36 -3.10 3.67 13.75
N PRO A 37 -4.26 3.55 14.43
CA PRO A 37 -5.19 4.65 14.65
C PRO A 37 -4.53 5.96 15.14
N GLU A 38 -3.61 5.84 16.10
CA GLU A 38 -2.85 6.94 16.72
C GLU A 38 -1.81 7.60 15.79
N ALA A 39 -1.52 7.00 14.64
CA ALA A 39 -0.60 7.51 13.63
C ALA A 39 -1.30 7.89 12.30
N ARG A 40 -2.64 7.85 12.25
CA ARG A 40 -3.42 8.25 11.06
C ARG A 40 -3.34 9.76 10.84
N ARG A 41 -3.73 10.18 9.62
CA ARG A 41 -3.76 11.59 9.18
C ARG A 41 -2.39 12.28 9.12
N LEU A 42 -1.29 11.52 9.17
CA LEU A 42 0.08 11.98 8.97
C LEU A 42 0.63 11.71 7.56
N GLY A 43 -0.20 11.23 6.63
CA GLY A 43 0.21 10.90 5.27
C GLY A 43 1.04 9.61 5.12
N LEU A 44 1.24 8.83 6.19
CA LEU A 44 2.11 7.65 6.19
C LEU A 44 1.69 6.57 5.18
N ALA A 45 0.39 6.25 5.12
CA ALA A 45 -0.13 5.29 4.14
C ALA A 45 0.12 5.75 2.69
N SER A 46 -0.09 7.04 2.40
CA SER A 46 0.16 7.63 1.08
C SER A 46 1.64 7.53 0.71
N MET A 47 2.52 7.91 1.64
CA MET A 47 3.98 7.87 1.44
C MET A 47 4.46 6.44 1.16
N LEU A 48 4.03 5.47 1.96
CA LEU A 48 4.37 4.06 1.77
C LEU A 48 3.85 3.53 0.43
N ASN A 49 2.64 3.92 0.03
CA ASN A 49 2.04 3.50 -1.22
C ASN A 49 2.82 4.05 -2.43
N VAL A 50 3.16 5.34 -2.43
CA VAL A 50 4.00 5.96 -3.47
C VAL A 50 5.37 5.29 -3.53
N PHE A 51 6.01 5.08 -2.38
CA PHE A 51 7.32 4.45 -2.33
C PHE A 51 7.30 3.03 -2.90
N MET A 52 6.33 2.21 -2.49
CA MET A 52 6.17 0.86 -3.02
C MET A 52 5.85 0.87 -4.51
N ALA A 53 4.97 1.77 -4.96
CA ALA A 53 4.64 1.93 -6.38
C ALA A 53 5.89 2.26 -7.20
N SER A 54 6.75 3.17 -6.73
CA SER A 54 8.03 3.46 -7.40
C SER A 54 8.91 2.21 -7.50
N LYS A 55 8.99 1.38 -6.46
CA LYS A 55 9.77 0.12 -6.50
C LYS A 55 9.22 -0.92 -7.45
N ILE A 56 7.91 -0.93 -7.67
CA ILE A 56 7.27 -1.82 -8.65
C ILE A 56 7.50 -1.29 -10.07
N LEU A 57 7.36 0.02 -10.28
CA LEU A 57 7.61 0.65 -11.59
C LEU A 57 9.08 0.55 -12.03
N GLU A 58 10.03 0.62 -11.09
CA GLU A 58 11.46 0.37 -11.35
C GLU A 58 11.73 -1.03 -11.93
N GLN A 59 10.79 -1.98 -11.74
CA GLN A 59 10.86 -3.34 -12.27
C GLN A 59 10.02 -3.53 -13.54
N GLU A 60 9.55 -2.44 -14.15
CA GLU A 60 8.70 -2.43 -15.35
C GLU A 60 7.35 -3.15 -15.17
N GLU A 61 6.89 -3.29 -13.92
CA GLU A 61 5.60 -3.91 -13.60
C GLU A 61 4.47 -2.88 -13.44
N ARG A 62 3.24 -3.31 -13.76
CA ARG A 62 2.03 -2.51 -13.52
C ARG A 62 1.78 -2.41 -12.02
N VAL A 63 1.53 -1.19 -11.52
CA VAL A 63 1.10 -0.97 -10.15
C VAL A 63 -0.41 -0.99 -10.06
N PHE A 64 -0.94 -1.77 -9.12
CA PHE A 64 -2.37 -1.75 -8.79
C PHE A 64 -2.61 -2.15 -7.33
N THR A 65 -3.87 -2.06 -6.90
CA THR A 65 -4.28 -2.44 -5.55
C THR A 65 -5.76 -2.81 -5.54
N PHE A 66 -6.13 -3.76 -4.68
CA PHE A 66 -7.52 -4.13 -4.43
C PHE A 66 -8.04 -3.44 -3.17
N VAL A 67 -9.17 -2.76 -3.31
CA VAL A 67 -9.83 -2.05 -2.21
C VAL A 67 -11.31 -2.38 -2.23
N ILE A 68 -11.82 -2.80 -1.08
CA ILE A 68 -13.26 -2.99 -0.88
C ILE A 68 -13.94 -1.63 -1.05
N ASN A 69 -15.01 -1.57 -1.85
CA ASN A 69 -15.69 -0.32 -2.23
C ASN A 69 -16.05 0.59 -1.04
N ASP A 70 -16.44 0.00 0.10
CA ASP A 70 -16.85 0.76 1.29
C ASP A 70 -15.68 1.38 2.06
N ASN A 71 -14.44 1.04 1.71
CA ASN A 71 -13.25 1.66 2.28
C ASN A 71 -12.97 3.01 1.60
N THR A 72 -13.88 3.95 1.82
CA THR A 72 -13.85 5.32 1.27
C THR A 72 -12.55 6.05 1.58
N ALA A 73 -11.93 5.76 2.73
CA ALA A 73 -10.65 6.35 3.11
C ALA A 73 -9.51 5.89 2.20
N SER A 74 -9.39 4.59 1.93
CA SER A 74 -8.38 4.06 1.00
C SER A 74 -8.67 4.48 -0.44
N VAL A 75 -9.93 4.43 -0.89
CA VAL A 75 -10.32 4.88 -2.23
C VAL A 75 -9.93 6.34 -2.45
N SER A 76 -10.36 7.25 -1.57
CA SER A 76 -10.04 8.68 -1.68
C SER A 76 -8.53 8.95 -1.61
N MET A 77 -7.80 8.19 -0.80
CA MET A 77 -6.35 8.31 -0.74
C MET A 77 -5.70 7.92 -2.07
N LEU A 78 -6.10 6.80 -2.66
CA LEU A 78 -5.51 6.28 -3.90
C LEU A 78 -5.84 7.16 -5.11
N GLU A 79 -7.08 7.65 -5.20
CA GLU A 79 -7.48 8.60 -6.24
C GLU A 79 -6.61 9.87 -6.23
N LYS A 80 -6.30 10.39 -5.04
CA LYS A 80 -5.38 11.54 -4.88
C LYS A 80 -3.95 11.23 -5.29
N LEU A 81 -3.55 9.96 -5.25
CA LEU A 81 -2.24 9.48 -5.72
C LEU A 81 -2.24 9.20 -7.23
N GLY A 82 -3.35 9.41 -7.93
CA GLY A 82 -3.47 9.22 -9.38
C GLY A 82 -3.91 7.83 -9.81
N TYR A 83 -4.25 6.94 -8.87
CA TYR A 83 -4.89 5.67 -9.22
C TYR A 83 -6.27 5.93 -9.82
N LYS A 84 -6.63 5.09 -10.79
CA LYS A 84 -7.96 5.08 -11.39
C LYS A 84 -8.60 3.74 -11.09
N LYS A 85 -9.87 3.76 -10.72
CA LYS A 85 -10.67 2.55 -10.58
C LYS A 85 -10.81 1.88 -11.94
N THR A 86 -10.56 0.58 -12.00
CA THR A 86 -10.85 -0.26 -13.16
C THR A 86 -11.87 -1.33 -12.76
N ASP A 87 -12.58 -1.88 -13.74
CA ASP A 87 -13.49 -3.01 -13.52
C ASP A 87 -12.73 -4.35 -13.49
N ASP A 88 -11.40 -4.32 -13.43
CA ASP A 88 -10.55 -5.52 -13.37
C ASP A 88 -10.81 -6.23 -12.04
N THR A 89 -11.45 -7.39 -12.12
CA THR A 89 -11.57 -8.34 -11.01
C THR A 89 -10.55 -9.45 -11.23
N ASP A 90 -9.49 -9.51 -10.42
CA ASP A 90 -8.65 -10.72 -10.29
C ASP A 90 -9.49 -11.88 -9.72
#